data_AF-A0A1Z4NAC1-F1
#
_entry.id   AF-A0A1Z4NAC1-F1
#
_cell.length_a   1.000
_cell.length_b   1.000
_cell.length_c   1.000
_cell.angle_alpha   90.00
_cell.angle_beta   90.00
_cell.angle_gamma   90.00
#
_symmetry.space_group_name_H-M   'P 1'
#
loop_
_entity.id
_entity.type
_entity.pdbx_description
1 polymer ?
#
loop_
_entity_poly.entity_id
_entity_poly.type
_entity_poly.pdbx_seq_one_letter_code
_entity_poly.pdbx_strand_id
1 'polypeptide(L)'
;MAQVVWLQWWLIGARLRIFPILAVACFPWFLAAGVAQQNLNLGERVLWWLGQSTVLISGFILVLYFLPQLSFIYLLLPLFPIFMAIVSFCSALLNNPWSYALGSSLFFGWVLASAFPLSKI
;
A
#
# COMPACT_ATOMS: atom_id res chain seq x y z
N MET A 1 26.71 11.82 -5.76
CA MET A 1 27.23 10.68 -4.97
C MET A 1 26.10 9.66 -4.87
N ALA A 2 26.27 8.49 -5.47
CA ALA A 2 25.27 7.44 -5.50
C ALA A 2 25.05 6.89 -4.09
N GLN A 3 24.02 7.40 -3.42
CA GLN A 3 23.54 6.89 -2.14
C GLN A 3 22.93 5.51 -2.42
N VAL A 4 23.72 4.48 -2.10
CA VAL A 4 23.44 3.04 -2.09
C VAL A 4 21.98 2.68 -2.41
N VAL A 5 21.85 2.10 -3.60
CA VAL A 5 20.70 1.84 -4.49
C VAL A 5 19.59 0.93 -3.92
N TRP A 6 19.63 0.56 -2.65
CA TRP A 6 18.56 -0.22 -2.03
C TRP A 6 17.50 0.73 -1.46
N LEU A 7 16.22 0.44 -1.72
CA LEU A 7 15.05 1.23 -1.31
C LEU A 7 15.32 1.90 0.06
N GLN A 8 15.29 3.24 0.12
CA GLN A 8 15.53 3.99 1.36
C GLN A 8 14.33 3.77 2.31
N TRP A 9 14.33 2.58 2.93
CA TRP A 9 13.28 2.03 3.78
C TRP A 9 13.16 2.81 5.10
N TRP A 10 14.25 3.48 5.50
CA TRP A 10 14.25 4.43 6.60
C TRP A 10 13.63 5.76 6.18
N LEU A 11 12.56 6.17 6.86
CA LEU A 11 11.92 7.45 6.61
C LEU A 11 12.80 8.60 7.13
N ILE A 12 13.59 9.21 6.24
CA ILE A 12 14.29 10.47 6.49
C ILE A 12 13.27 11.57 6.83
N GLY A 13 13.65 12.62 7.56
CA GLY A 13 12.74 13.64 8.10
C GLY A 13 11.67 14.18 7.14
N ALA A 14 11.99 14.38 5.86
CA ALA A 14 11.00 14.79 4.86
C ALA A 14 9.92 13.72 4.60
N ARG A 15 10.33 12.44 4.46
CA ARG A 15 9.41 11.30 4.26
C ARG A 15 8.59 11.03 5.53
N LEU A 16 9.19 11.21 6.71
CA LEU A 16 8.51 11.05 7.99
C LEU A 16 7.37 12.07 8.18
N ARG A 17 7.49 13.27 7.62
CA ARG A 17 6.40 14.28 7.65
C ARG A 17 5.24 13.92 6.74
N ILE A 18 5.53 13.30 5.59
CA ILE A 18 4.52 12.91 4.59
C ILE A 18 3.82 11.60 5.00
N PHE A 19 4.54 10.70 5.68
CA PHE A 19 4.05 9.43 6.20
C PHE A 19 2.68 9.50 6.90
N PRO A 20 2.45 10.35 7.93
CA PRO A 20 1.17 10.38 8.62
C PRO A 20 0.03 10.82 7.70
N ILE A 21 0.30 11.73 6.75
CA ILE A 21 -0.68 12.18 5.76
C ILE A 21 -1.07 11.02 4.84
N LEU A 22 -0.08 10.27 4.35
CA LEU A 22 -0.33 9.09 3.51
C LEU A 22 -1.08 7.99 4.27
N ALA A 23 -0.72 7.73 5.53
CA ALA A 23 -1.40 6.75 6.37
C ALA A 23 -2.87 7.13 6.60
N VAL A 24 -3.15 8.41 6.90
CA VAL A 24 -4.53 8.91 7.04
C VAL A 24 -5.28 8.85 5.71
N ALA A 25 -4.65 9.17 4.58
CA ALA A 25 -5.27 9.09 3.27
C ALA A 25 -5.62 7.64 2.88
N CYS A 26 -4.81 6.67 3.29
CA CYS A 26 -5.05 5.25 3.05
C CYS A 26 -6.10 4.65 4.00
N PHE A 27 -6.31 5.27 5.17
CA PHE A 27 -7.14 4.72 6.24
C PHE A 27 -8.59 4.40 5.81
N PRO A 28 -9.33 5.28 5.11
CA PRO A 28 -10.71 4.98 4.70
C PRO A 28 -10.82 3.74 3.82
N TRP A 29 -9.86 3.54 2.92
CA TRP A 29 -9.83 2.37 2.03
C TRP A 29 -9.60 1.08 2.81
N PHE A 30 -8.64 1.07 3.73
CA PHE A 30 -8.39 -0.10 4.58
C PHE A 30 -9.49 -0.34 5.61
N LEU A 31 -10.16 0.70 6.09
CA LEU A 31 -11.34 0.51 6.94
C LEU A 31 -12.48 -0.15 6.16
N ALA A 32 -12.78 0.34 4.96
CA ALA A 32 -13.79 -0.24 4.09
C ALA A 32 -13.45 -1.70 3.71
N ALA A 33 -12.18 -1.98 3.36
CA ALA A 33 -11.72 -3.33 3.09
C ALA A 33 -11.82 -4.25 4.31
N GLY A 34 -11.46 -3.75 5.50
CA GLY A 34 -11.58 -4.50 6.75
C GLY A 34 -13.01 -4.90 7.07
N VAL A 35 -13.96 -3.98 6.87
CA VAL A 35 -15.41 -4.24 7.02
C VAL A 35 -15.90 -5.23 5.97
N ALA A 36 -15.53 -5.05 4.70
CA ALA A 36 -15.91 -5.95 3.62
C ALA A 36 -15.38 -7.39 3.81
N GLN A 37 -14.24 -7.53 4.48
CA GLN A 37 -13.61 -8.82 4.75
C GLN A 37 -14.08 -9.49 6.05
N GLN A 38 -14.95 -8.87 6.85
CA GLN A 38 -15.45 -9.50 8.07
C GLN A 38 -16.25 -10.76 7.75
N ASN A 39 -15.97 -11.84 8.48
CA ASN A 39 -16.69 -13.11 8.38
C ASN A 39 -16.73 -13.73 6.96
N LEU A 40 -15.87 -13.28 6.04
CA LEU A 40 -15.74 -13.89 4.71
C LEU A 40 -15.07 -15.26 4.77
N ASN A 41 -15.53 -16.16 3.91
CA ASN A 41 -14.91 -17.44 3.65
C ASN A 41 -13.60 -17.30 2.86
N LEU A 42 -12.77 -18.35 2.87
CA LEU A 42 -11.45 -18.36 2.22
C LEU A 42 -11.50 -18.00 0.72
N GLY A 43 -12.49 -18.52 -0.01
CA GLY A 43 -12.65 -18.22 -1.45
C GLY A 43 -13.02 -16.77 -1.73
N GLU A 44 -13.94 -16.20 -0.94
CA GLU A 44 -14.36 -14.80 -1.05
C GLU A 44 -13.21 -13.85 -0.72
N ARG A 45 -12.34 -14.22 0.23
CA ARG A 45 -11.13 -13.46 0.56
C ARG A 45 -10.11 -13.46 -0.57
N VAL A 46 -9.92 -14.59 -1.26
CA VAL A 46 -9.05 -14.67 -2.44
C VAL A 46 -9.59 -13.78 -3.56
N LEU A 47 -10.91 -13.82 -3.79
CA LEU A 47 -11.57 -12.98 -4.78
C LEU A 47 -11.43 -11.48 -4.45
N TRP A 48 -11.62 -11.13 -3.18
CA TRP A 48 -11.41 -9.77 -2.68
C TRP A 48 -9.96 -9.32 -2.84
N TRP A 49 -9.00 -10.16 -2.47
CA TRP A 49 -7.57 -9.88 -2.65
C TRP A 49 -7.22 -9.64 -4.12
N LEU A 50 -7.74 -10.45 -5.04
CA LEU A 50 -7.55 -10.25 -6.48
C LEU A 50 -8.14 -8.92 -6.92
N GLY A 51 -9.40 -8.63 -6.56
CA GLY A 51 -10.07 -7.37 -6.91
C GLY A 51 -9.31 -6.15 -6.40
N GLN A 52 -8.90 -6.16 -5.13
CA GLN A 52 -8.14 -5.08 -4.51
C GLN A 52 -6.76 -4.89 -5.18
N SER A 53 -6.08 -6.00 -5.51
CA SER A 53 -4.80 -5.95 -6.23
C SER A 53 -4.95 -5.40 -7.65
N THR A 54 -6.00 -5.79 -8.38
CA THR A 54 -6.29 -5.30 -9.73
C THR A 54 -6.59 -3.81 -9.73
N VAL A 55 -7.44 -3.32 -8.81
CA VAL A 55 -7.77 -1.89 -8.68
C VAL A 55 -6.51 -1.07 -8.36
N LEU A 56 -5.65 -1.60 -7.51
CA LEU A 56 -4.44 -0.91 -7.09
C LEU A 56 -3.38 -0.87 -8.21
N ILE A 57 -3.15 -1.99 -8.89
CA ILE A 57 -2.24 -2.04 -10.05
C ILE A 57 -2.74 -1.12 -11.17
N SER A 58 -4.03 -1.16 -11.51
CA SER A 58 -4.59 -0.32 -12.58
C SER A 58 -4.49 1.17 -12.22
N GLY A 59 -4.74 1.52 -10.95
CA GLY A 59 -4.53 2.87 -10.43
C GLY A 59 -3.08 3.33 -10.59
N PHE A 60 -2.10 2.48 -10.23
CA PHE A 60 -0.69 2.83 -10.43
C PHE A 60 -0.29 2.91 -11.90
N ILE A 61 -0.77 2.01 -12.77
CA ILE A 61 -0.54 2.11 -14.21
C ILE A 61 -1.06 3.45 -14.75
N LEU A 62 -2.24 3.89 -14.30
CA LEU A 62 -2.82 5.17 -14.67
C LEU A 62 -1.95 6.35 -14.17
N VAL A 63 -1.47 6.29 -12.92
CA VAL A 63 -0.51 7.30 -12.40
C VAL A 63 0.77 7.33 -13.24
N LEU A 64 1.31 6.18 -13.62
CA LEU A 64 2.54 6.08 -14.42
C LEU A 64 2.34 6.55 -15.87
N TYR A 65 1.13 6.43 -16.40
CA TYR A 65 0.76 7.01 -17.68
C TYR A 65 0.79 8.55 -17.65
N PHE A 66 0.27 9.17 -16.58
CA PHE A 66 0.31 10.63 -16.42
C PHE A 66 1.67 11.18 -15.97
N LEU A 67 2.43 10.40 -15.20
CA LEU A 67 3.72 10.79 -14.62
C LEU A 67 4.82 9.79 -15.02
N PRO A 68 5.25 9.76 -16.30
CA PRO A 68 6.23 8.78 -16.80
C PRO A 68 7.61 8.89 -16.12
N GLN A 69 7.88 10.03 -15.49
CA GLN A 69 9.08 10.28 -14.67
C GLN A 69 9.19 9.30 -13.49
N LEU A 70 8.08 8.69 -13.06
CA LEU A 70 8.00 7.73 -11.95
C LEU A 70 8.06 6.26 -12.43
N SER A 71 8.42 6.01 -13.68
CA SER A 71 8.49 4.68 -14.30
C SER A 71 9.34 3.65 -13.54
N PHE A 72 10.28 4.06 -12.70
CA PHE A 72 10.97 3.13 -11.78
C PHE A 72 9.99 2.29 -10.92
N ILE A 73 8.80 2.82 -10.61
CA ILE A 73 7.76 2.13 -9.84
C ILE A 73 7.20 0.90 -10.56
N TYR A 74 7.37 0.77 -11.89
CA TYR A 74 7.02 -0.47 -12.60
C TYR A 74 7.71 -1.70 -12.00
N LEU A 75 8.92 -1.56 -11.47
CA LEU A 75 9.65 -2.64 -10.77
C LEU A 75 8.98 -3.07 -9.46
N LEU A 76 8.22 -2.15 -8.83
CA LEU A 76 7.52 -2.37 -7.58
C LEU A 76 6.09 -2.88 -7.78
N LEU A 77 5.52 -2.77 -9.00
CA LEU A 77 4.16 -3.25 -9.29
C LEU A 77 3.91 -4.70 -8.86
N PRO A 78 4.81 -5.66 -9.12
CA PRO A 78 4.62 -7.06 -8.71
C PRO A 78 4.64 -7.27 -7.19
N LEU A 79 5.20 -6.34 -6.41
CA LEU A 79 5.25 -6.43 -4.95
C LEU A 79 3.91 -6.06 -4.30
N PHE A 80 3.10 -5.21 -4.94
CA PHE A 80 1.84 -4.78 -4.34
C PHE A 80 0.86 -5.93 -4.08
N PRO A 81 0.60 -6.87 -5.00
CA PRO A 81 -0.22 -8.05 -4.72
C PRO A 81 0.27 -8.85 -3.50
N ILE A 82 1.59 -8.93 -3.31
CA ILE A 82 2.19 -9.64 -2.17
C ILE A 82 1.86 -8.89 -0.87
N PHE A 83 2.03 -7.56 -0.83
CA PHE A 83 1.61 -6.75 0.32
C PHE A 83 0.12 -6.90 0.61
N MET A 84 -0.72 -6.87 -0.43
CA MET A 84 -2.17 -7.04 -0.28
C MET A 84 -2.53 -8.45 0.23
N ALA A 85 -1.76 -9.48 -0.14
CA ALA A 85 -1.96 -10.83 0.39
C ALA A 85 -1.64 -10.89 1.88
N ILE A 86 -0.51 -10.31 2.32
CA ILE A 86 -0.13 -10.23 3.74
C ILE A 86 -1.20 -9.50 4.54
N VAL A 87 -1.65 -8.36 4.04
CA VAL A 87 -2.70 -7.55 4.66
C VAL A 87 -4.01 -8.35 4.75
N SER A 88 -4.45 -9.00 3.67
CA SER A 88 -5.64 -9.87 3.65
C SER A 88 -5.54 -11.04 4.64
N PHE A 89 -4.35 -11.61 4.81
CA PHE A 89 -4.08 -12.63 5.82
C PHE A 89 -4.17 -12.07 7.24
N CYS A 90 -3.61 -10.89 7.51
CA CYS A 90 -3.76 -10.21 8.81
C CYS A 90 -5.22 -9.90 9.14
N SER A 91 -6.04 -9.53 8.14
CA SER A 91 -7.49 -9.37 8.31
C SER A 91 -8.15 -10.66 8.82
N ALA A 92 -7.75 -11.81 8.28
CA ALA A 92 -8.30 -13.11 8.68
C ALA A 92 -7.93 -13.47 10.13
N LEU A 93 -6.70 -13.17 10.56
CA LEU A 93 -6.22 -13.44 11.91
C LEU A 93 -6.87 -12.55 12.98
N LEU A 94 -6.99 -11.25 12.70
CA LEU A 94 -7.49 -10.28 13.68
C LEU A 94 -9.02 -10.28 13.77
N ASN A 95 -9.72 -10.51 12.65
CA ASN A 95 -11.17 -10.40 12.49
C ASN A 95 -11.78 -9.09 13.09
N ASN A 96 -10.98 -8.03 13.21
CA ASN A 96 -11.35 -6.72 13.72
C ASN A 96 -11.00 -5.65 12.66
N PRO A 97 -11.99 -4.96 12.08
CA PRO A 97 -11.77 -3.98 11.01
C PRO A 97 -10.89 -2.81 11.44
N TRP A 98 -11.00 -2.35 12.68
CA TRP A 98 -10.27 -1.19 13.17
C TRP A 98 -8.79 -1.50 13.35
N SER A 99 -8.47 -2.62 13.99
CA SER A 99 -7.09 -3.08 14.15
C SER A 99 -6.44 -3.35 12.79
N TYR A 100 -7.17 -3.99 11.87
CA TYR A 100 -6.73 -4.18 10.50
C TYR A 100 -6.47 -2.85 9.78
N ALA A 101 -7.41 -1.91 9.87
CA ALA A 101 -7.33 -0.64 9.16
C ALA A 101 -6.14 0.19 9.62
N LEU A 102 -5.94 0.31 10.94
CA LEU A 102 -4.80 1.03 11.52
C LEU A 102 -3.47 0.40 11.12
N GLY A 103 -3.33 -0.92 11.26
CA GLY A 103 -2.08 -1.60 10.91
C GLY A 103 -1.76 -1.49 9.43
N SER A 104 -2.76 -1.74 8.58
CA SER A 104 -2.60 -1.74 7.12
C SER A 104 -2.37 -0.35 6.57
N SER A 105 -3.04 0.68 7.10
CA SER A 105 -2.84 2.06 6.65
C SER A 105 -1.47 2.61 7.03
N LEU A 106 -0.97 2.28 8.24
CA LEU A 106 0.39 2.64 8.65
C LEU A 106 1.42 1.90 7.80
N PHE A 107 1.27 0.59 7.61
CA PHE A 107 2.20 -0.18 6.78
C PHE A 107 2.21 0.31 5.33
N PHE A 108 1.04 0.47 4.72
CA PHE A 108 0.93 0.89 3.33
C PHE A 108 1.37 2.35 3.13
N GLY A 109 1.04 3.24 4.07
CA GLY A 109 1.56 4.61 4.08
C GLY A 109 3.08 4.66 4.13
N TRP A 110 3.72 3.76 4.89
CA TRP A 110 5.17 3.60 4.89
C TRP A 110 5.71 3.04 3.57
N VAL A 111 5.04 2.05 2.95
CA VAL A 111 5.41 1.54 1.62
C VAL A 111 5.37 2.67 0.58
N LEU A 112 4.31 3.48 0.57
CA LEU A 112 4.21 4.63 -0.34
C LEU A 112 5.32 5.66 -0.07
N ALA A 113 5.53 6.02 1.19
CA ALA A 113 6.54 7.00 1.58
C ALA A 113 7.98 6.53 1.30
N SER A 114 8.24 5.22 1.25
CA SER A 114 9.56 4.64 0.95
C SER A 114 9.76 4.38 -0.55
N ALA A 115 8.71 3.98 -1.27
CA ALA A 115 8.76 3.70 -2.71
C ALA A 115 8.85 4.96 -3.57
N PHE A 116 8.08 6.00 -3.23
CA PHE A 116 8.01 7.20 -4.07
C PHE A 116 9.25 8.09 -3.87
N PRO A 117 9.94 8.47 -4.97
CA PRO A 117 11.01 9.44 -4.87
C PRO A 117 10.42 10.81 -4.52
N LEU A 118 11.00 11.46 -3.51
CA LEU A 118 10.75 12.88 -3.30
C LEU A 118 11.46 13.63 -4.43
N SER A 119 10.72 14.11 -5.43
CA SER A 119 11.22 15.16 -6.29
C SER A 119 11.59 16.34 -5.40
N LYS A 120 12.69 17.04 -5.71
CA LYS A 120 13.08 18.25 -4.98
C LYS A 120 11.87 19.19 -4.88
N ILE A 121 11.31 19.32 -3.69
CA ILE A 121 10.43 20.43 -3.32
C ILE A 121 11.34 21.64 -3.13
#